data_AF-A0A498H0A2-F1
#
_entry.id   AF-A0A498H0A2-F1
#
_cell.length_a   1.000
_cell.length_b   1.000
_cell.length_c   1.000
_cell.angle_alpha   90.00
_cell.angle_beta   90.00
_cell.angle_gamma   90.00
#
_symmetry.space_group_name_H-M   'P 1'
#
loop_
_entity.id
_entity.type
_entity.pdbx_description
1 polymer ?
#
loop_
_entity_poly.entity_id
_entity_poly.type
_entity_poly.pdbx_seq_one_letter_code
_entity_poly.pdbx_strand_id
1 'polypeptide(L)'
;MKVELFHVKGCARCFQAAGALQSALVDMGLSYDETVEEKHVREGSSALDDLVRMNLVAVPVIRAGDRVLVQDDAMRVGAIRPFLQQAGLTGPPLSR
;
A
#
# COMPACT_ATOMS: atom_id res chain seq x y z
N MET A 1 11.68 -3.85 -4.95
CA MET A 1 10.71 -2.73 -5.06
C MET A 1 10.12 -2.50 -3.67
N LYS A 2 9.88 -1.25 -3.28
CA LYS A 2 9.11 -0.93 -2.06
C LYS A 2 7.67 -0.57 -2.43
N VAL A 3 6.73 -0.98 -1.59
CA VAL A 3 5.32 -0.59 -1.63
C VAL A 3 5.15 0.56 -0.65
N GLU A 4 4.41 1.59 -1.02
CA GLU A 4 4.16 2.72 -0.14
C GLU A 4 2.70 2.74 0.31
N LEU A 5 2.47 2.97 1.60
CA LEU A 5 1.14 3.16 2.16
C LEU A 5 1.01 4.61 2.65
N PHE A 6 0.18 5.40 1.96
CA PHE A 6 -0.14 6.76 2.39
C PHE A 6 -1.29 6.73 3.37
N HIS A 7 -1.09 7.34 4.55
CA HIS A 7 -2.05 7.29 5.65
C HIS A 7 -1.99 8.55 6.52
N VAL A 8 -3.02 8.76 7.33
CA VAL A 8 -3.05 9.79 8.39
C VAL A 8 -3.23 9.14 9.76
N LYS A 9 -2.81 9.83 10.81
CA LYS A 9 -2.91 9.31 12.19
C LYS A 9 -4.39 9.23 12.61
N GLY A 10 -4.80 8.12 13.21
CA GLY A 10 -6.17 7.92 13.69
C GLY A 10 -7.19 7.54 12.61
N CYS A 11 -6.77 7.32 11.37
CA CYS A 11 -7.65 6.91 10.28
C CYS A 11 -7.98 5.41 10.36
N ALA A 12 -9.22 5.08 10.73
CA ALA A 12 -9.70 3.70 10.82
C ALA A 12 -9.58 2.94 9.48
N ARG A 13 -9.90 3.60 8.36
CA ARG A 13 -9.74 3.03 7.01
C ARG A 13 -8.27 2.73 6.69
N CYS A 14 -7.35 3.54 7.18
CA CYS A 14 -5.93 3.36 6.97
C CYS A 14 -5.38 2.18 7.77
N PHE A 15 -5.87 1.99 9.00
CA PHE A 15 -5.59 0.79 9.79
C PHE A 15 -6.09 -0.48 9.08
N GLN A 16 -7.29 -0.43 8.51
CA GLN A 16 -7.84 -1.54 7.71
C GLN A 16 -7.00 -1.81 6.45
N ALA A 17 -6.57 -0.77 5.74
CA ALA A 17 -5.70 -0.91 4.58
C ALA A 17 -4.32 -1.51 4.94
N ALA A 18 -3.71 -1.06 6.03
CA ALA A 18 -2.46 -1.62 6.54
C ALA A 18 -2.60 -3.12 6.85
N GLY A 19 -3.67 -3.51 7.57
CA GLY A 19 -3.94 -4.92 7.86
C GLY A 19 -4.18 -5.76 6.60
N ALA A 20 -4.95 -5.24 5.64
CA ALA A 20 -5.19 -5.93 4.37
C ALA A 20 -3.91 -6.07 3.53
N LEU A 21 -3.06 -5.04 3.52
CA LEU A 21 -1.75 -5.07 2.86
C LEU A 21 -0.82 -6.08 3.52
N GLN A 22 -0.76 -6.11 4.85
CA GLN A 22 0.01 -7.09 5.61
C GLN A 22 -0.44 -8.52 5.30
N SER A 23 -1.74 -8.81 5.31
CA SER A 23 -2.24 -10.13 4.95
C SER A 23 -1.86 -10.53 3.53
N ALA A 24 -1.99 -9.61 2.56
CA ALA A 24 -1.60 -9.88 1.17
C ALA A 24 -0.10 -10.17 1.02
N LEU A 25 0.75 -9.46 1.76
CA LEU A 25 2.20 -9.67 1.73
C LEU A 25 2.59 -11.00 2.39
N VAL A 26 1.97 -11.37 3.52
CA VAL A 26 2.19 -12.66 4.18
C VAL A 26 1.79 -13.82 3.27
N ASP A 27 0.66 -13.71 2.56
CA ASP A 27 0.22 -14.70 1.56
C ASP A 27 1.22 -14.83 0.38
N MET A 28 2.01 -13.80 0.15
CA MET A 28 3.09 -13.77 -0.84
C MET A 28 4.44 -14.16 -0.24
N GLY A 29 4.52 -14.52 1.05
CA GLY A 29 5.79 -14.84 1.71
C GLY A 29 6.72 -13.63 1.88
N LEU A 30 6.16 -12.42 1.97
CA LEU A 30 6.88 -11.16 2.11
C LEU A 30 6.65 -10.54 3.49
N SER A 31 7.69 -9.92 4.04
CA SER A 31 7.62 -9.16 5.29
C SER A 31 7.07 -7.76 5.05
N TYR A 32 6.13 -7.31 5.88
CA TYR A 32 5.57 -5.95 5.81
C TYR A 32 6.65 -4.90 6.06
N ASP A 33 7.44 -5.04 7.13
CA ASP A 33 8.45 -4.05 7.52
C ASP A 33 9.58 -3.89 6.49
N GLU A 34 9.88 -4.96 5.75
CA GLU A 34 10.91 -4.92 4.71
C GLU A 34 10.36 -4.37 3.38
N THR A 35 9.09 -4.64 3.09
CA THR A 35 8.46 -4.37 1.78
C THR A 35 7.75 -3.02 1.75
N VAL A 36 7.18 -2.59 2.87
CA VAL A 36 6.31 -1.41 2.96
C VAL A 36 7.06 -0.22 3.52
N GLU A 37 6.79 0.95 2.96
CA GLU A 37 7.16 2.24 3.52
C GLU A 37 5.88 3.02 3.85
N GLU A 38 5.66 3.31 5.13
CA GLU A 38 4.51 4.11 5.57
C GLU A 38 4.78 5.61 5.38
N LYS A 39 3.93 6.26 4.60
CA LYS A 39 4.00 7.67 4.25
C LYS A 39 2.93 8.44 5.03
N HIS A 40 3.34 9.15 6.08
CA HIS A 40 2.41 9.94 6.89
C HIS A 40 2.05 11.26 6.19
N VAL A 41 0.76 11.41 5.87
CA VAL A 41 0.20 12.59 5.19
C VAL A 41 -0.19 13.63 6.24
N ARG A 42 0.41 14.81 6.13
CA ARG A 42 0.09 15.99 6.94
C ARG A 42 0.42 17.24 6.14
N GLU A 43 -0.09 18.38 6.57
CA GLU A 43 0.23 19.66 5.94
C GLU A 43 1.75 19.87 5.86
N GLY A 44 2.24 20.22 4.66
CA GLY A 44 3.66 20.43 4.37
C GLY A 44 4.51 19.17 4.32
N SER A 45 3.94 17.95 4.35
CA SER A 45 4.72 16.72 4.16
C SER A 45 4.92 16.39 2.68
N SER A 46 6.07 15.80 2.36
CA SER A 46 6.35 15.28 1.01
C SER A 46 5.31 14.23 0.57
N ALA A 47 4.74 13.47 1.52
CA ALA A 47 3.68 12.51 1.23
C ALA A 47 2.39 13.19 0.72
N LEU A 48 2.08 14.41 1.19
CA LEU A 48 0.97 15.19 0.66
C LEU A 48 1.28 15.68 -0.76
N ASP A 49 2.50 16.18 -0.99
CA ASP A 49 2.94 16.61 -2.32
C ASP A 49 2.86 15.47 -3.35
N ASP A 50 3.26 14.26 -2.95
CA ASP A 50 3.17 13.06 -3.77
C ASP A 50 1.71 12.71 -4.13
N LEU A 51 0.79 12.76 -3.15
CA LEU A 51 -0.63 12.57 -3.42
C LEU A 51 -1.19 13.60 -4.40
N VAL A 52 -0.85 14.88 -4.21
CA VAL A 52 -1.29 15.96 -5.11
C VAL A 52 -0.75 15.75 -6.52
N ARG A 53 0.52 15.35 -6.68
CA ARG A 53 1.11 15.02 -8.00
C ARG A 53 0.41 13.85 -8.68
N MET A 54 -0.12 12.91 -7.91
CA MET A 54 -0.94 11.79 -8.41
C MET A 54 -2.42 12.16 -8.63
N ASN A 55 -2.82 13.42 -8.42
CA ASN A 55 -4.21 13.89 -8.43
C ASN A 55 -5.11 13.17 -7.42
N LEU A 56 -4.57 12.82 -6.24
CA LEU A 56 -5.27 12.16 -5.15
C LEU A 56 -5.44 13.11 -3.97
N VAL A 57 -6.63 13.08 -3.35
CA VAL A 57 -6.99 13.99 -2.25
C VAL A 57 -7.42 13.24 -0.98
N ALA A 58 -7.33 11.91 -0.98
CA ALA A 58 -7.79 11.07 0.11
C ALA A 58 -6.87 9.87 0.34
N VAL A 59 -6.85 9.40 1.58
CA VAL A 59 -6.17 8.18 2.05
C VAL A 59 -7.20 7.15 2.52
N PRO A 60 -6.88 5.85 2.61
CA PRO A 60 -5.59 5.21 2.29
C PRO A 60 -5.31 5.11 0.79
N VAL A 61 -4.01 5.18 0.45
CA VAL A 61 -3.50 4.92 -0.91
C VAL A 61 -2.33 3.95 -0.81
N ILE A 62 -2.31 2.93 -1.67
CA ILE A 62 -1.19 2.01 -1.82
C ILE A 62 -0.54 2.28 -3.17
N ARG A 63 0.76 2.60 -3.18
CA ARG A 63 1.55 2.75 -4.41
C ARG A 63 2.56 1.63 -4.55
N ALA A 64 2.66 1.04 -5.73
CA ALA A 64 3.68 0.07 -6.07
C ALA A 64 4.19 0.37 -7.48
N GLY A 65 5.43 0.88 -7.58
CA GLY A 65 5.96 1.38 -8.84
C GLY A 65 5.14 2.57 -9.37
N ASP A 66 4.69 2.47 -10.61
CA ASP A 66 3.83 3.45 -11.29
C ASP A 66 2.33 3.24 -11.03
N ARG A 67 1.95 2.18 -10.30
CA ARG A 67 0.56 1.80 -10.05
C ARG A 67 0.09 2.31 -8.70
N VAL A 68 -1.19 2.67 -8.64
CA VAL A 68 -1.85 3.18 -7.44
C VAL A 68 -3.15 2.40 -7.20
N LEU A 69 -3.39 2.02 -5.94
CA LEU A 69 -4.65 1.45 -5.47
C LEU A 69 -5.25 2.38 -4.42
N VAL A 70 -6.54 2.69 -4.54
CA VAL A 70 -7.22 3.73 -3.73
C VAL A 70 -8.53 3.21 -3.14
N GLN A 71 -9.10 3.99 -2.22
CA GLN A 71 -10.46 3.81 -1.71
C GLN A 71 -10.72 2.40 -1.13
N ASP A 72 -11.81 1.75 -1.54
CA ASP A 72 -12.24 0.46 -1.02
C ASP A 72 -11.30 -0.68 -1.44
N ASP A 73 -10.68 -0.58 -2.61
CA ASP A 73 -9.74 -1.60 -3.09
C ASP A 73 -8.46 -1.64 -2.25
N ALA A 74 -8.00 -0.48 -1.78
CA ALA A 74 -6.86 -0.38 -0.85
C ALA A 74 -7.10 -1.05 0.51
N MET A 75 -8.34 -1.48 0.80
CA MET A 75 -8.72 -2.17 2.04
C MET A 75 -9.10 -3.64 1.83
N ARG A 76 -8.99 -4.16 0.60
CA ARG A 76 -9.40 -5.53 0.24
C ARG A 76 -8.21 -6.37 -0.16
N VAL A 77 -7.89 -7.40 0.63
CA VAL A 77 -6.80 -8.37 0.33
C VAL A 77 -6.90 -8.92 -1.10
N GLY A 78 -8.12 -9.27 -1.53
CA GLY A 78 -8.39 -9.79 -2.87
C GLY A 78 -8.14 -8.80 -4.02
N ALA A 79 -8.08 -7.49 -3.76
CA ALA A 79 -7.68 -6.47 -4.72
C ALA A 79 -6.18 -6.13 -4.61
N ILE A 80 -5.64 -6.09 -3.38
CA ILE A 80 -4.25 -5.75 -3.11
C ILE A 80 -3.28 -6.78 -3.70
N ARG A 81 -3.51 -8.08 -3.47
CA ARG A 81 -2.60 -9.12 -3.99
C ARG A 81 -2.43 -9.08 -5.51
N PRO A 82 -3.50 -9.12 -6.34
CA PRO A 82 -3.33 -9.04 -7.79
C PRO A 82 -2.75 -7.70 -8.23
N PHE A 83 -3.09 -6.60 -7.56
CA PHE A 83 -2.46 -5.30 -7.81
C PHE A 83 -0.93 -5.35 -7.62
N LEU A 84 -0.46 -5.93 -6.52
CA LEU A 84 0.97 -6.07 -6.23
C LEU A 84 1.68 -6.97 -7.26
N GLN A 85 1.05 -8.07 -7.67
CA GLN A 85 1.58 -8.94 -8.71
C GLN A 85 1.67 -8.23 -10.07
N GLN A 86 0.65 -7.45 -10.43
CA GLN A 86 0.67 -6.62 -11.65
C GLN A 86 1.71 -5.50 -11.58
N ALA A 87 2.07 -5.04 -10.38
CA ALA A 87 3.18 -4.13 -10.15
C ALA A 87 4.56 -4.81 -10.20
N GLY A 88 4.61 -6.13 -10.40
CA GLY A 88 5.86 -6.89 -10.44
C GLY A 88 6.41 -7.27 -9.07
N LEU A 89 5.63 -7.11 -8.00
CA LEU A 89 5.99 -7.66 -6.69
C LEU A 89 5.65 -9.15 -6.66
N THR A 90 6.68 -10.00 -6.61
CA THR A 90 6.52 -11.44 -6.47
C THR A 90 7.23 -11.92 -5.22
N GLY A 91 6.57 -12.82 -4.48
CA GLY A 91 7.18 -13.54 -3.38
C GLY A 91 8.30 -14.48 -3.82
N PRO A 92 9.11 -15.01 -2.86
CA PRO A 92 9.97 -16.14 -3.15
C PRO A 92 9.13 -17.32 -3.68
N PRO A 93 9.70 -18.17 -4.56
CA PRO A 93 9.03 -19.40 -4.94
C PRO A 93 8.75 -20.21 -3.67
N LEU A 94 7.49 -20.61 -3.48
CA LEU A 94 7.11 -21.49 -2.36
C LEU A 94 7.85 -22.81 -2.57
N SER A 95 8.94 -23.02 -1.85
CA SER A 95 9.59 -24.32 -1.75
C SER A 95 8.57 -25.32 -1.20
N ARG A 96 8.11 -26.23 -2.04
CA ARG A 96 7.32 -27.40 -1.64
C ARG A 96 8.23 -28.45 -1.03
#